data_AF-A0A132E940-F1
#
_entry.id   AF-A0A132E940-F1
#
_cell.length_a   1.000
_cell.length_b   1.000
_cell.length_c   1.000
_cell.angle_alpha   90.00
_cell.angle_beta   90.00
_cell.angle_gamma   90.00
#
_symmetry.space_group_name_H-M   'P 1'
#
loop_
_entity.id
_entity.type
_entity.pdbx_description
1 polymer ?
#
loop_
_entity_poly.entity_id
_entity_poly.type
_entity_poly.pdbx_seq_one_letter_code
_entity_poly.pdbx_strand_id
1 'polypeptide(L)'
;MLSAPKTAFSAAAKTHDRTGAQLLRDFMLDYVMQQQKATEYDAWLQAKIERSRASASTGNLVPAAEIDAKFAARRTATRRRINAAK
;
A
#
# COMPACT_ATOMS: atom_id res chain seq x y z
N MET A 1 14.53 9.65 -37.54
CA MET A 1 13.63 10.49 -36.70
C MET A 1 13.23 9.87 -35.35
N LEU A 2 13.79 8.71 -34.92
CA LEU A 2 13.56 8.12 -33.59
C LEU A 2 14.54 8.61 -32.49
N SER A 3 15.31 9.68 -32.73
CA SER A 3 16.49 10.00 -31.91
C SER A 3 16.21 10.86 -30.67
N ALA A 4 15.22 11.75 -30.68
CA ALA A 4 15.04 12.70 -29.57
C ALA A 4 14.75 12.04 -28.20
N PRO A 5 13.79 11.09 -28.08
CA PRO A 5 13.51 10.47 -26.78
C PRO A 5 14.63 9.53 -26.33
N LYS A 6 15.28 8.82 -27.26
CA LYS A 6 16.35 7.88 -26.94
C LYS A 6 17.62 8.59 -26.46
N THR A 7 17.94 9.74 -27.06
CA THR A 7 19.04 10.62 -26.63
C THR A 7 18.74 11.25 -25.27
N ALA A 8 17.53 11.80 -25.08
CA ALA A 8 17.13 12.38 -23.79
C ALA A 8 17.17 11.34 -22.65
N PHE A 9 16.68 10.13 -22.90
CA PHE A 9 16.72 9.04 -21.92
C PHE A 9 18.15 8.61 -21.58
N SER A 10 19.03 8.54 -22.59
CA SER A 10 20.45 8.21 -22.36
C SER A 10 21.19 9.31 -21.61
N ALA A 11 20.83 10.59 -21.85
CA ALA A 11 21.37 11.73 -21.09
C ALA A 11 20.91 11.68 -19.63
N ALA A 12 19.63 11.41 -19.38
CA ALA A 12 19.08 11.24 -18.03
C ALA A 12 19.67 10.03 -17.29
N ALA A 13 19.98 8.93 -17.97
CA ALA A 13 20.66 7.80 -17.33
C ALA A 13 22.09 8.19 -16.88
N LYS A 14 22.81 8.98 -17.69
CA LYS A 14 24.17 9.44 -17.39
C LYS A 14 24.23 10.38 -16.18
N THR A 15 23.20 11.19 -15.90
CA THR A 15 23.18 12.02 -14.68
C THR A 15 23.14 11.20 -13.39
N HIS A 16 22.88 9.90 -13.49
CA HIS A 16 22.87 8.94 -12.39
C HIS A 16 23.96 7.85 -12.54
N ASP A 17 24.98 8.08 -13.36
CA ASP A 17 26.07 7.12 -13.65
C ASP A 17 25.58 5.76 -14.16
N ARG A 18 24.45 5.76 -14.88
CA ARG A 18 23.82 4.57 -15.45
C ARG A 18 23.81 4.63 -16.97
N THR A 19 23.77 3.46 -17.59
CA THR A 19 23.44 3.31 -19.02
C THR A 19 21.94 3.40 -19.22
N GLY A 20 21.50 3.77 -20.43
CA GLY A 20 20.08 3.71 -20.79
C GLY A 20 19.50 2.31 -20.61
N ALA A 21 20.26 1.25 -20.88
CA ALA A 21 19.79 -0.13 -20.68
C ALA A 21 19.54 -0.46 -19.20
N GLN A 22 20.40 0.02 -18.28
CA GLN A 22 20.19 -0.13 -16.84
C GLN A 22 18.95 0.63 -16.37
N LEU A 23 18.81 1.89 -16.77
CA LEU A 23 17.63 2.68 -16.41
C LEU A 23 16.33 2.05 -16.93
N LEU A 24 16.34 1.54 -18.16
CA LEU A 24 15.18 0.85 -18.74
C LEU A 24 14.83 -0.42 -17.98
N ARG A 25 15.83 -1.23 -17.60
CA ARG A 25 15.62 -2.45 -16.81
C ARG A 25 14.97 -2.12 -15.47
N ASP A 26 15.46 -1.11 -14.76
CA ASP A 26 14.91 -0.69 -13.47
C ASP A 26 13.46 -0.22 -13.62
N PHE A 27 13.16 0.62 -14.61
CA PHE A 27 11.79 1.04 -14.91
C PHE A 27 10.85 -0.13 -15.21
N MET A 28 11.31 -1.12 -15.99
CA MET A 28 10.52 -2.30 -16.31
C MET A 28 10.26 -3.16 -15.06
N LEU A 29 11.25 -3.34 -14.18
CA LEU A 29 11.09 -4.06 -12.93
C LEU A 29 10.11 -3.35 -12.00
N ASP A 30 10.27 -2.04 -11.80
CA ASP A 30 9.38 -1.24 -10.97
C ASP A 30 7.95 -1.27 -11.49
N TYR A 31 7.75 -1.18 -12.80
CA TYR A 31 6.43 -1.28 -13.40
C TYR A 31 5.78 -2.64 -13.14
N VAL A 32 6.48 -3.74 -13.40
CA VAL A 32 5.95 -5.09 -13.15
C VAL A 32 5.64 -5.28 -11.66
N MET A 33 6.52 -4.83 -10.77
CA MET A 33 6.28 -4.89 -9.32
C MET A 33 5.07 -4.05 -8.90
N GLN A 34 4.88 -2.86 -9.46
CA GLN A 34 3.70 -2.03 -9.19
C GLN A 34 2.42 -2.70 -9.67
N GLN A 35 2.41 -3.27 -10.88
CA GLN A 35 1.25 -3.96 -11.42
C GLN A 35 0.90 -5.21 -10.61
N GLN A 36 1.91 -5.98 -10.20
CA GLN A 36 1.72 -7.14 -9.33
C GLN A 36 1.16 -6.74 -7.97
N LYS A 37 1.72 -5.70 -7.33
CA LYS A 37 1.22 -5.19 -6.04
C LYS A 37 -0.22 -4.68 -6.14
N ALA A 38 -0.56 -3.97 -7.21
CA ALA A 38 -1.93 -3.50 -7.44
C ALA A 38 -2.90 -4.69 -7.57
N THR A 39 -2.54 -5.68 -8.39
CA THR A 39 -3.35 -6.89 -8.60
C THR A 39 -3.49 -7.71 -7.31
N GLU A 40 -2.41 -7.88 -6.55
CA GLU A 40 -2.43 -8.57 -5.25
C GLU A 40 -3.27 -7.84 -4.22
N TYR A 41 -3.16 -6.51 -4.17
CA TYR A 41 -3.97 -5.68 -3.29
C TYR A 41 -5.46 -5.81 -3.62
N ASP A 42 -5.81 -5.75 -4.91
CA ASP A 42 -7.19 -5.87 -5.36
C ASP A 42 -7.76 -7.25 -5.05
N ALA A 43 -7.01 -8.32 -5.34
CA ALA A 43 -7.41 -9.69 -5.01
C ALA A 43 -7.62 -9.87 -3.50
N TRP A 44 -6.70 -9.35 -2.68
CA TRP A 44 -6.81 -9.35 -1.22
C TRP A 44 -8.04 -8.56 -0.75
N LEU A 45 -8.28 -7.38 -1.32
CA LEU A 45 -9.38 -6.51 -0.93
C LEU A 45 -10.72 -7.16 -1.23
N GLN A 46 -10.88 -7.76 -2.41
CA GLN A 46 -12.09 -8.49 -2.77
C GLN A 46 -12.35 -9.66 -1.80
N ALA A 47 -11.33 -10.48 -1.54
CA ALA A 47 -11.46 -11.60 -0.58
C ALA A 47 -11.83 -11.12 0.84
N LYS A 48 -11.31 -9.96 1.27
CA LYS A 48 -11.65 -9.35 2.56
C LYS A 48 -13.10 -8.86 2.58
N ILE A 49 -13.55 -8.18 1.52
CA ILE A 49 -14.93 -7.69 1.40
C ILE A 49 -15.92 -8.86 1.49
N GLU A 50 -15.69 -9.92 0.72
CA GLU A 50 -16.58 -11.08 0.72
C GLU A 50 -16.64 -11.74 2.10
N ARG A 51 -15.50 -11.91 2.77
CA ARG A 51 -15.46 -12.42 4.15
C ARG A 51 -16.23 -11.51 5.12
N SER A 52 -16.07 -10.19 5.01
CA SER A 52 -16.78 -9.23 5.86
C SER A 52 -18.29 -9.25 5.60
N ARG A 53 -18.72 -9.35 4.35
CA ARG A 53 -20.13 -9.47 3.97
C ARG A 53 -20.74 -10.76 4.52
N ALA A 54 -20.06 -11.89 4.34
CA ALA A 54 -20.50 -13.17 4.89
C ALA A 54 -20.66 -13.09 6.42
N SER A 55 -19.67 -12.56 7.13
CA SER A 55 -19.73 -12.36 8.59
C SER A 55 -20.90 -11.47 9.02
N ALA A 56 -21.13 -10.36 8.32
CA ALA A 56 -22.25 -9.48 8.60
C ALA A 56 -23.60 -10.17 8.36
N SER A 57 -23.71 -10.94 7.27
CA SER A 57 -24.94 -11.66 6.92
C SER A 57 -25.33 -12.75 7.92
N THR A 58 -24.35 -13.33 8.63
CA THR A 58 -24.60 -14.28 9.73
C THR A 58 -24.83 -13.60 11.07
N GLY A 59 -25.01 -12.27 11.10
CA GLY A 59 -25.32 -11.51 12.31
C GLY A 59 -24.13 -11.19 13.20
N ASN A 60 -22.89 -11.41 12.75
CA ASN A 60 -21.67 -11.07 13.50
C ASN A 60 -21.36 -9.56 13.40
N LEU A 61 -22.33 -8.74 13.76
CA LEU A 61 -22.22 -7.28 13.82
C LEU A 61 -22.11 -6.84 15.27
N VAL A 62 -21.36 -5.76 15.49
CA VAL A 62 -21.21 -5.14 16.80
C VAL A 62 -21.86 -3.76 16.76
N PRO A 63 -22.70 -3.39 17.75
CA PRO A 63 -23.29 -2.06 17.82
C PRO A 63 -22.22 -0.96 17.84
N ALA A 64 -22.49 0.16 17.16
CA ALA A 64 -21.56 1.29 17.09
C ALA A 64 -21.14 1.80 18.49
N ALA A 65 -22.08 1.90 19.42
CA ALA A 65 -21.81 2.33 20.79
C ALA A 65 -20.80 1.42 21.53
N GLU A 66 -20.85 0.11 21.29
CA GLU A 66 -19.92 -0.83 21.89
C GLU A 66 -18.51 -0.68 21.29
N ILE A 67 -18.43 -0.45 19.97
CA ILE A 67 -17.17 -0.12 19.29
C ILE A 67 -16.59 1.18 19.86
N ASP A 68 -17.39 2.23 20.01
CA ASP A 68 -16.94 3.51 20.55
C ASP A 68 -16.38 3.38 21.96
N ALA A 69 -17.10 2.66 22.84
CA ALA A 69 -16.65 2.38 24.20
C ALA A 69 -15.32 1.60 24.21
N LYS A 70 -15.20 0.56 23.38
CA LYS A 70 -13.97 -0.25 23.26
C LYS A 70 -12.78 0.59 22.80
N PHE A 71 -12.96 1.45 21.79
CA PHE A 71 -11.88 2.30 21.30
C PHE A 71 -11.54 3.44 22.26
N ALA A 72 -12.52 3.99 22.99
CA ALA A 72 -12.26 4.93 24.08
C ALA A 72 -11.39 4.29 25.18
N ALA A 73 -11.73 3.08 25.63
CA ALA A 73 -10.94 2.35 26.61
C ALA A 73 -9.51 2.08 26.13
N ARG A 74 -9.34 1.66 24.87
CA ARG A 74 -8.02 1.46 24.26
C ARG A 74 -7.18 2.73 24.26
N ARG A 75 -7.75 3.87 23.85
CA ARG A 75 -7.04 5.15 23.85
C ARG A 75 -6.62 5.57 25.26
N THR A 76 -7.49 5.41 26.25
CA THR A 76 -7.18 5.69 27.67
C THR A 76 -6.03 4.81 28.16
N ALA A 77 -6.06 3.51 27.87
CA ALA A 77 -4.99 2.60 28.24
C ALA A 77 -3.65 2.97 27.59
N THR A 78 -3.66 3.29 26.30
CA THR A 78 -2.45 3.77 25.60
C THR A 78 -1.92 5.06 26.22
N ARG A 79 -2.79 6.02 26.58
CA ARG A 79 -2.39 7.27 27.23
C ARG A 79 -1.73 7.02 28.57
N ARG A 80 -2.30 6.12 29.40
CA ARG A 80 -1.71 5.73 30.68
C ARG A 80 -0.32 5.14 30.51
N ARG A 81 -0.12 4.24 29.54
CA ARG A 81 1.20 3.65 29.24
C ARG A 81 2.22 4.72 28.84
N ILE A 82 1.84 5.64 27.96
CA ILE A 82 2.72 6.74 27.55
C ILE A 82 3.10 7.61 28.74
N ASN A 83 2.16 7.93 29.62
CA ASN A 83 2.42 8.75 30.80
C ASN A 83 3.26 8.02 31.86
N ALA A 84 3.14 6.70 31.99
CA ALA A 84 3.93 5.90 32.92
C ALA A 84 5.35 5.60 32.40
N ALA A 85 5.59 5.75 31.09
CA ALA A 85 6.90 5.65 30.46
C ALA A 85 7.65 6.99 30.41
N LYS A 86 7.05 8.06 30.94
CA LYS A 86 7.69 9.35 31.19
C LYS A 86 8.13 9.40 32.65
#